data_AF-A0A1T3CXU5-F1
#
_entry.id   AF-A0A1T3CXU5-F1
#
_cell.length_a   1.000
_cell.length_b   1.000
_cell.length_c   1.000
_cell.angle_alpha   90.00
_cell.angle_beta   90.00
_cell.angle_gamma   90.00
#
_symmetry.space_group_name_H-M   'P 1'
#
loop_
_entity.id
_entity.type
_entity.pdbx_description
1 polymer ?
#
loop_
_entity_poly.entity_id
_entity_poly.type
_entity_poly.pdbx_seq_one_letter_code
_entity_poly.pdbx_strand_id
1 'polypeptide(L)'
;MGYPPPNPPLVISSPPTEAMGRFCLTVQAAYLLGKVLRYTGPQASDHRILEHEVQILDSTIAALTKVTLQEGAKRGIEVCCPTTICHSARLILNQEIAWINRHKSPVETNAVMEVQVTTAADMLILSHHILRTGLSGNDDISPFCHDAFYRSAIVYSQILQKSDSEDAKNAIHDIKQSLRVNSHRWKAAATYLQLLDARDVTGLAA
;
A
#
# COMPACT_ATOMS: atom_id res chain seq x y z
N MET A 1 -8.44 32.07 36.01
CA MET A 1 -7.73 31.24 35.02
C MET A 1 -8.73 30.83 33.96
N GLY A 2 -8.52 31.20 32.71
CA GLY A 2 -9.38 30.74 31.60
C GLY A 2 -8.93 29.35 31.18
N TYR A 3 -9.87 28.41 31.02
CA TYR A 3 -9.57 27.15 30.37
C TYR A 3 -9.09 27.44 28.94
N PRO A 4 -8.06 26.73 28.45
CA PRO A 4 -7.71 26.81 27.04
C PRO A 4 -8.94 26.44 26.20
N PRO A 5 -9.17 27.11 25.06
CA PRO A 5 -10.29 26.77 24.20
C PRO A 5 -10.21 25.29 23.82
N PRO A 6 -11.35 24.59 23.72
CA PRO A 6 -11.35 23.19 23.32
C PRO A 6 -10.69 23.06 21.96
N ASN A 7 -9.87 22.01 21.79
CA ASN A 7 -9.24 21.73 20.51
C ASN A 7 -10.31 21.65 19.40
N PRO A 8 -10.07 22.25 18.22
CA PRO A 8 -11.02 22.20 17.13
C PRO A 8 -11.33 20.74 16.76
N PRO A 9 -12.57 20.44 16.32
CA PRO A 9 -12.94 19.09 15.93
C PRO A 9 -12.06 18.62 14.77
N LEU A 10 -11.54 17.39 14.89
CA LEU A 10 -10.78 16.76 13.82
C LEU A 10 -11.72 16.44 12.66
N VAL A 11 -11.41 16.97 11.49
CA VAL A 11 -12.13 16.69 10.23
C VAL A 11 -11.23 15.92 9.28
N ILE A 12 -11.81 15.35 8.23
CA ILE A 12 -11.07 14.48 7.29
C ILE A 12 -9.91 15.20 6.60
N SER A 13 -10.05 16.52 6.38
CA SER A 13 -9.05 17.41 5.79
C SER A 13 -8.04 17.95 6.80
N SER A 14 -8.17 17.63 8.09
CA SER A 14 -7.17 18.03 9.09
C SER A 14 -5.82 17.38 8.75
N PRO A 15 -4.70 18.11 8.83
CA PRO A 15 -3.39 17.52 8.64
C PRO A 15 -3.18 16.32 9.56
N PRO A 16 -2.62 15.19 9.07
CA PRO A 16 -2.37 14.04 9.93
C PRO A 16 -1.34 14.43 11.00
N THR A 17 -1.64 14.10 12.25
CA THR A 17 -0.73 14.36 13.38
C THR A 17 -0.59 13.12 14.24
N GLU A 18 0.52 13.02 14.96
CA GLU A 18 0.76 11.92 15.89
C GLU A 18 -0.20 11.90 17.10
N ALA A 19 -1.02 12.96 17.27
CA ALA A 19 -2.07 13.01 18.29
C ALA A 19 -3.37 12.34 17.81
N MET A 20 -3.51 12.06 16.50
CA MET A 20 -4.65 11.35 15.95
C MET A 20 -4.55 9.87 16.27
N GLY A 21 -5.62 9.30 16.85
CA GLY A 21 -5.69 7.87 17.07
C GLY A 21 -5.83 7.06 15.78
N ARG A 22 -5.54 5.76 15.85
CA ARG A 22 -5.66 4.80 14.74
C ARG A 22 -6.96 4.89 13.95
N PHE A 23 -8.09 5.12 14.60
CA PHE A 23 -9.38 5.24 13.92
C PHE A 23 -9.40 6.44 12.96
N CYS A 24 -9.02 7.63 13.43
CA CYS A 24 -8.94 8.83 12.60
C CYS A 24 -8.00 8.64 11.42
N LEU A 25 -6.81 8.08 11.67
CA LEU A 25 -5.83 7.80 10.61
C LEU A 25 -6.36 6.77 9.60
N THR A 26 -7.13 5.77 10.04
CA THR A 26 -7.75 4.78 9.16
C THR A 26 -8.81 5.41 8.27
N VAL A 27 -9.63 6.33 8.82
CA VAL A 27 -10.62 7.09 8.04
C VAL A 27 -9.93 7.95 7.00
N GLN A 28 -8.85 8.64 7.35
CA GLN A 28 -8.07 9.44 6.40
C GLN A 28 -7.44 8.57 5.30
N ALA A 29 -6.84 7.43 5.67
CA ALA A 29 -6.23 6.52 4.71
C ALA A 29 -7.29 5.96 3.74
N ALA A 30 -8.45 5.53 4.25
CA ALA A 30 -9.55 5.02 3.43
C ALA A 30 -10.11 6.09 2.48
N TYR A 31 -10.22 7.33 2.94
CA TYR A 31 -10.65 8.45 2.10
C TYR A 31 -9.67 8.74 0.96
N LEU A 32 -8.36 8.72 1.23
CA LEU A 32 -7.34 8.88 0.21
C LEU A 32 -7.32 7.71 -0.77
N LEU A 33 -7.47 6.47 -0.30
CA LEU A 33 -7.64 5.30 -1.18
C LEU A 33 -8.88 5.47 -2.08
N GLY A 34 -9.99 5.97 -1.54
CA GLY A 34 -11.19 6.29 -2.34
C GLY A 34 -10.92 7.32 -3.44
N LYS A 35 -10.09 8.34 -3.17
CA LYS A 35 -9.64 9.28 -4.21
C LYS A 35 -8.80 8.59 -5.28
N VAL A 36 -7.87 7.73 -4.89
CA VAL A 36 -7.04 6.95 -5.83
C VAL A 36 -7.90 6.03 -6.71
N LEU A 37 -8.90 5.35 -6.15
CA LEU A 37 -9.79 4.49 -6.92
C LEU A 37 -10.69 5.27 -7.90
N ARG A 38 -11.11 6.49 -7.53
CA ARG A 38 -11.82 7.37 -8.46
C ARG A 38 -10.92 7.87 -9.58
N TYR A 39 -9.65 8.13 -9.27
CA TYR A 39 -8.64 8.57 -10.21
C TYR A 39 -8.28 7.47 -11.23
N THR A 40 -8.08 6.24 -10.76
CA THR A 40 -7.75 5.08 -11.60
C THR A 40 -8.97 4.43 -12.26
N GLY A 41 -10.16 4.97 -12.01
CA GLY A 41 -11.41 4.42 -12.52
C GLY A 41 -11.71 4.89 -13.96
N PRO A 42 -12.66 4.22 -14.64
CA PRO A 42 -13.04 4.54 -16.03
C PRO A 42 -13.58 5.96 -16.27
N GLN A 43 -13.93 6.68 -15.20
CA GLN A 43 -14.50 8.02 -15.25
C GLN A 43 -13.46 9.15 -15.16
N ALA A 44 -12.17 8.83 -15.20
CA ALA A 44 -11.08 9.82 -15.18
C ALA A 44 -10.99 10.58 -16.52
N SER A 45 -11.93 11.50 -16.75
CA SER A 45 -11.92 12.41 -17.88
C SER A 45 -10.97 13.59 -17.61
N ASP A 46 -9.95 13.71 -18.47
CA ASP A 46 -8.97 14.80 -18.64
C ASP A 46 -7.61 14.70 -17.90
N HIS A 47 -6.66 13.97 -18.51
CA HIS A 47 -5.37 13.56 -17.93
C HIS A 47 -4.42 14.72 -17.53
N ARG A 48 -4.57 15.93 -18.10
CA ARG A 48 -3.64 17.04 -17.84
C ARG A 48 -3.91 17.79 -16.54
N ILE A 49 -5.18 18.01 -16.19
CA ILE A 49 -5.57 18.61 -14.89
C ILE A 49 -5.23 17.63 -13.74
N LEU A 50 -5.28 16.34 -14.08
CA LEU A 50 -5.08 15.20 -13.22
C LEU A 50 -3.61 15.02 -12.73
N GLU A 51 -2.59 15.43 -13.50
CA GLU A 51 -1.17 15.23 -13.09
C GLU A 51 -0.79 15.96 -11.79
N HIS A 52 -1.16 17.23 -11.64
CA HIS A 52 -0.87 18.00 -10.43
C HIS A 52 -1.66 17.47 -9.22
N GLU A 53 -2.93 17.12 -9.42
CA GLU A 53 -3.75 16.53 -8.36
C GLU A 53 -3.19 15.18 -7.89
N VAL A 54 -2.63 14.39 -8.80
CA VAL A 54 -1.98 13.11 -8.49
C VAL A 54 -0.72 13.30 -7.67
N GLN A 55 0.13 14.27 -8.02
CA GLN A 55 1.34 14.57 -7.26
C GLN A 55 0.99 15.00 -5.83
N ILE A 56 -0.03 15.84 -5.67
CA ILE A 56 -0.55 16.22 -4.35
C ILE A 56 -1.10 14.98 -3.63
N LEU A 57 -1.84 14.12 -4.32
CA LEU A 57 -2.42 12.92 -3.73
C LEU A 57 -1.33 11.94 -3.25
N ASP A 58 -0.31 11.62 -4.05
CA ASP A 58 0.81 10.76 -3.63
C ASP A 58 1.57 11.38 -2.45
N SER A 59 1.86 12.69 -2.51
CA SER A 59 2.53 13.40 -1.41
C SER A 59 1.72 13.36 -0.12
N THR A 60 0.39 13.50 -0.21
CA THR A 60 -0.51 13.44 0.94
C THR A 60 -0.54 12.03 1.53
N ILE A 61 -0.61 11.00 0.67
CA ILE A 61 -0.57 9.61 1.12
C ILE A 61 0.79 9.30 1.78
N ALA A 62 1.90 9.76 1.20
CA ALA A 62 3.23 9.59 1.78
C ALA A 62 3.35 10.26 3.17
N ALA A 63 2.84 11.48 3.31
CA ALA A 63 2.81 12.19 4.60
C ALA A 63 1.97 11.44 5.65
N LEU A 64 0.78 10.95 5.28
CA LEU A 64 -0.04 10.14 6.17
C LEU A 64 0.65 8.81 6.53
N THR A 65 1.31 8.17 5.56
CA THR A 65 2.06 6.92 5.78
C THR A 65 3.09 7.11 6.91
N LYS A 66 3.88 8.19 6.85
CA LYS A 66 4.85 8.52 7.90
C LYS A 66 4.20 8.64 9.28
N VAL A 67 3.09 9.37 9.39
CA VAL A 67 2.36 9.52 10.67
C VAL A 67 1.82 8.18 11.17
N THR A 68 1.31 7.33 10.28
CA THR A 68 0.78 6.01 10.66
C THR A 68 1.86 5.04 11.12
N LEU A 69 3.07 5.11 10.53
CA LEU A 69 4.22 4.32 10.97
C LEU A 69 4.68 4.76 12.36
N GLN A 70 4.74 6.06 12.62
CA GLN A 70 5.07 6.60 13.95
C GLN A 70 4.04 6.18 15.01
N GLU A 71 2.75 6.25 14.68
CA GLU A 71 1.68 5.80 15.57
C GLU A 71 1.71 4.28 15.81
N GLY A 72 2.05 3.49 14.78
CA GLY A 72 2.29 2.06 14.91
C GLY A 72 3.45 1.77 15.87
N ALA A 73 4.60 2.40 15.65
CA ALA A 73 5.79 2.24 16.47
C ALA A 73 5.54 2.57 17.96
N LYS A 74 4.79 3.65 18.26
CA LYS A 74 4.39 4.00 19.63
C LYS A 74 3.60 2.90 20.33
N ARG A 75 2.93 2.04 19.57
CA ARG A 75 2.10 0.94 20.08
C ARG A 75 2.76 -0.43 19.95
N GLY A 76 4.02 -0.49 19.51
CA GLY A 76 4.73 -1.74 19.25
C GLY A 76 4.22 -2.52 18.04
N ILE A 77 3.53 -1.86 17.11
CA ILE A 77 2.99 -2.46 15.88
C ILE A 77 3.74 -1.83 14.70
N GLU A 78 4.67 -2.57 14.09
CA GLU A 78 5.53 -2.05 13.00
C GLU A 78 4.70 -1.51 11.83
N VAL A 79 3.70 -2.26 11.38
CA VAL A 79 2.81 -1.85 10.28
C VAL A 79 1.36 -2.04 10.71
N CYS A 80 0.63 -0.94 10.85
CA CYS A 80 -0.76 -0.96 11.31
C CYS A 80 -1.75 -0.79 10.14
N CYS A 81 -3.04 -1.08 10.40
CA CYS A 81 -4.10 -0.99 9.39
C CYS A 81 -4.05 0.27 8.49
N PRO A 82 -3.98 1.51 9.00
CA PRO A 82 -3.93 2.69 8.14
C PRO A 82 -2.68 2.74 7.26
N THR A 83 -1.54 2.24 7.76
CA THR A 83 -0.30 2.11 6.97
C THR A 83 -0.50 1.18 5.77
N THR A 84 -1.14 0.02 5.99
CA THR A 84 -1.42 -0.94 4.90
C THR A 84 -2.37 -0.37 3.84
N ILE A 85 -3.36 0.43 4.25
CA ILE A 85 -4.26 1.14 3.32
C ILE A 85 -3.47 2.17 2.50
N CYS A 86 -2.60 2.94 3.15
CA CYS A 86 -1.74 3.90 2.46
C CYS A 86 -0.81 3.20 1.45
N HIS A 87 -0.18 2.07 1.80
CA HIS A 87 0.66 1.32 0.87
C HIS A 87 -0.12 0.79 -0.33
N SER A 88 -1.32 0.23 -0.13
CA SER A 88 -2.22 -0.16 -1.24
C SER A 88 -2.54 1.03 -2.13
N ALA A 89 -2.92 2.18 -1.56
CA ALA A 89 -3.22 3.40 -2.31
C ALA A 89 -2.02 3.88 -3.14
N ARG A 90 -0.80 3.90 -2.58
CA ARG A 90 0.40 4.28 -3.32
C ARG A 90 0.74 3.30 -4.43
N LEU A 91 0.62 2.00 -4.19
CA LEU A 91 0.88 0.98 -5.23
C LEU A 91 -0.11 1.12 -6.40
N ILE A 92 -1.40 1.33 -6.12
CA ILE A 92 -2.42 1.57 -7.15
C ILE A 92 -2.08 2.84 -7.95
N LEU A 93 -1.86 3.96 -7.24
CA LEU A 93 -1.63 5.25 -7.87
C LEU A 93 -0.37 5.23 -8.74
N ASN A 94 0.73 4.71 -8.22
CA ASN A 94 2.01 4.67 -8.95
C ASN A 94 1.99 3.66 -10.10
N GLN A 95 1.17 2.60 -10.03
CA GLN A 95 0.94 1.72 -11.18
C GLN A 95 0.25 2.47 -12.33
N GLU A 96 -0.75 3.30 -12.03
CA GLU A 96 -1.41 4.13 -13.03
C GLU A 96 -0.45 5.20 -13.60
N ILE A 97 0.31 5.88 -12.72
CA ILE A 97 1.32 6.85 -13.15
C ILE A 97 2.35 6.19 -14.08
N ALA A 98 2.82 4.98 -13.75
CA ALA A 98 3.76 4.24 -14.60
C ALA A 98 3.16 3.95 -15.98
N TRP A 99 1.87 3.58 -16.05
CA TRP A 99 1.17 3.34 -17.30
C TRP A 99 1.03 4.62 -18.15
N ILE A 100 0.67 5.75 -17.54
CA ILE A 100 0.58 7.06 -18.20
C ILE A 100 1.96 7.52 -18.69
N ASN A 101 2.98 7.34 -17.86
CA ASN A 101 4.35 7.80 -18.13
C ASN A 101 5.16 6.84 -19.00
N ARG A 102 4.58 5.74 -19.52
CA ARG A 102 5.32 4.73 -20.30
C ARG A 102 6.06 5.25 -21.54
N HIS A 103 5.66 6.43 -22.03
CA HIS A 103 6.28 7.12 -23.18
C HIS A 103 7.09 8.37 -22.78
N LYS A 104 7.18 8.67 -21.48
CA LYS A 104 7.92 9.81 -20.95
C LYS A 104 9.39 9.45 -20.69
N SER A 105 10.13 10.39 -20.09
CA SER A 105 11.58 10.25 -19.85
C SER A 105 11.91 9.04 -18.95
N PRO A 106 13.05 8.36 -19.17
CA PRO A 106 13.55 7.32 -18.27
C PRO A 106 13.66 7.77 -16.81
N VAL A 107 13.95 9.05 -16.57
CA VAL A 107 14.08 9.62 -15.22
C VAL A 107 12.75 9.56 -14.45
N GLU A 108 11.65 9.96 -15.10
CA GLU A 108 10.32 9.95 -14.48
C GLU A 108 9.84 8.51 -14.25
N THR A 109 10.15 7.61 -15.18
CA THR A 109 9.82 6.18 -15.05
C THR A 109 10.57 5.53 -13.88
N ASN A 110 11.85 5.86 -13.69
CA ASN A 110 12.66 5.34 -12.60
C ASN A 110 12.19 5.82 -11.23
N ALA A 111 11.78 7.09 -11.10
CA ALA A 111 11.27 7.63 -9.85
C ALA A 111 9.98 6.91 -9.39
N VAL A 112 9.06 6.64 -10.32
CA VAL A 112 7.82 5.89 -10.02
C VAL A 112 8.14 4.45 -9.60
N MET A 113 9.09 3.82 -10.28
CA MET A 113 9.55 2.47 -9.93
C MET A 113 10.17 2.42 -8.54
N GLU A 114 11.00 3.40 -8.18
CA GLU A 114 11.61 3.50 -6.85
C GLU A 114 10.56 3.57 -5.73
N VAL A 115 9.50 4.36 -5.93
CA VAL A 115 8.37 4.44 -4.99
C VAL A 115 7.65 3.10 -4.85
N GLN A 116 7.40 2.41 -5.96
CA GLN A 116 6.76 1.09 -5.95
C GLN A 116 7.61 0.05 -5.24
N VAL A 117 8.92 0.01 -5.52
CA VAL A 117 9.87 -0.93 -4.90
C VAL A 117 9.98 -0.68 -3.40
N THR A 118 10.13 0.57 -3.00
CA THR A 118 10.20 0.95 -1.57
C THR A 118 8.92 0.54 -0.84
N THR A 119 7.77 0.84 -1.42
CA THR A 119 6.46 0.46 -0.85
C THR A 119 6.29 -1.07 -0.78
N ALA A 120 6.78 -1.81 -1.79
CA ALA A 120 6.75 -3.26 -1.79
C ALA A 120 7.69 -3.87 -0.73
N ALA A 121 8.84 -3.25 -0.49
CA ALA A 121 9.76 -3.65 0.56
C ALA A 121 9.14 -3.47 1.96
N ASP A 122 8.43 -2.36 2.21
CA ASP A 122 7.70 -2.16 3.48
C ASP A 122 6.66 -3.26 3.71
N MET A 123 5.97 -3.68 2.65
CA MET A 123 5.04 -4.81 2.72
C MET A 123 5.77 -6.14 2.94
N LEU A 124 6.96 -6.34 2.36
CA LEU A 124 7.75 -7.55 2.61
C LEU A 124 8.17 -7.66 4.09
N ILE A 125 8.49 -6.54 4.75
CA ILE A 125 8.77 -6.52 6.20
C ILE A 125 7.54 -7.03 6.98
N LEU A 126 6.35 -6.53 6.65
CA LEU A 126 5.11 -7.04 7.26
C LEU A 126 4.92 -8.53 6.96
N SER A 127 5.21 -8.99 5.74
CA SER A 127 5.16 -10.42 5.39
C SER A 127 6.04 -11.25 6.31
N HIS A 128 7.31 -10.86 6.49
CA HIS A 128 8.23 -11.57 7.39
C HIS A 128 7.75 -11.57 8.85
N HIS A 129 7.14 -10.47 9.31
CA HIS A 129 6.53 -10.42 10.63
C HIS A 129 5.44 -11.49 10.80
N ILE A 130 4.51 -11.59 9.83
CA ILE A 130 3.40 -12.56 9.82
C ILE A 130 3.93 -14.00 9.81
N LEU A 131 4.95 -14.27 8.99
CA LEU A 131 5.54 -15.61 8.90
C LEU A 131 6.24 -16.01 10.19
N ARG A 132 6.87 -15.06 10.89
CA ARG A 132 7.53 -15.31 12.17
C ARG A 132 6.54 -15.54 13.32
N THR A 133 5.42 -14.82 13.36
CA THR A 133 4.43 -14.93 14.43
C THR A 133 3.41 -16.05 14.21
N GLY A 134 3.19 -16.46 12.96
CA GLY A 134 2.28 -17.54 12.60
C GLY A 134 0.83 -17.28 13.00
N LEU A 135 0.00 -18.34 13.07
CA LEU A 135 -1.44 -18.22 13.33
C LEU A 135 -1.77 -17.55 14.68
N SER A 136 -0.94 -17.77 15.71
CA SER A 136 -1.17 -17.24 17.06
C SER A 136 -0.97 -15.71 17.18
N GLY A 137 -0.26 -15.09 16.24
CA GLY A 137 -0.09 -13.63 16.18
C GLY A 137 -0.95 -12.92 15.13
N ASN A 138 -1.77 -13.67 14.39
CA ASN A 138 -2.49 -13.15 13.23
C ASN A 138 -3.88 -12.58 13.54
N ASP A 139 -4.33 -12.67 14.81
CA ASP A 139 -5.62 -12.13 15.24
C ASP A 139 -5.72 -10.59 15.10
N ASP A 140 -4.58 -9.91 14.99
CA ASP A 140 -4.51 -8.46 14.80
C ASP A 140 -4.28 -8.01 13.35
N ILE A 141 -4.09 -8.96 12.41
CA ILE A 141 -3.84 -8.59 11.01
C ILE A 141 -5.12 -8.16 10.33
N SER A 142 -5.08 -6.92 9.85
CA SER A 142 -6.15 -6.30 9.10
C SER A 142 -6.29 -6.90 7.69
N PRO A 143 -7.52 -7.10 7.17
CA PRO A 143 -7.72 -7.60 5.81
C PRO A 143 -7.26 -6.64 4.72
N PHE A 144 -7.01 -5.37 5.06
CA PHE A 144 -6.61 -4.34 4.10
C PHE A 144 -5.17 -4.49 3.58
N CYS A 145 -4.34 -5.32 4.23
CA CYS A 145 -2.98 -5.58 3.75
C CYS A 145 -2.91 -6.47 2.51
N HIS A 146 -3.95 -7.28 2.22
CA HIS A 146 -3.88 -8.29 1.17
C HIS A 146 -3.77 -7.70 -0.24
N ASP A 147 -4.43 -6.57 -0.51
CA ASP A 147 -4.28 -5.88 -1.80
C ASP A 147 -2.86 -5.35 -1.98
N ALA A 148 -2.29 -4.75 -0.92
CA ALA A 148 -0.92 -4.29 -0.93
C ALA A 148 0.06 -5.46 -1.15
N PHE A 149 -0.12 -6.60 -0.47
CA PHE A 149 0.65 -7.82 -0.71
C PHE A 149 0.59 -8.28 -2.17
N TYR A 150 -0.63 -8.43 -2.71
CA TYR A 150 -0.81 -8.82 -4.09
C TYR A 150 -0.02 -7.90 -5.04
N ARG A 151 -0.16 -6.58 -4.88
CA ARG A 151 0.53 -5.59 -5.71
C ARG A 151 2.04 -5.61 -5.52
N SER A 152 2.53 -5.80 -4.29
CA SER A 152 3.95 -5.97 -4.02
C SER A 152 4.52 -7.20 -4.73
N ALA A 153 3.79 -8.32 -4.75
CA ALA A 153 4.18 -9.50 -5.52
C ALA A 153 4.23 -9.22 -7.03
N ILE A 154 3.33 -8.38 -7.57
CA ILE A 154 3.40 -7.93 -8.97
C ILE A 154 4.66 -7.10 -9.22
N VAL A 155 5.00 -6.17 -8.32
CA VAL A 155 6.24 -5.37 -8.42
C VAL A 155 7.47 -6.27 -8.43
N TYR A 156 7.57 -7.22 -7.49
CA TYR A 156 8.68 -8.18 -7.48
C TYR A 156 8.71 -9.10 -8.71
N SER A 157 7.54 -9.46 -9.27
CA SER A 157 7.48 -10.23 -10.51
C SER A 157 8.07 -9.45 -11.69
N GLN A 158 7.81 -8.13 -11.76
CA GLN A 158 8.41 -7.26 -12.77
C GLN A 158 9.93 -7.12 -12.61
N ILE A 159 10.43 -7.11 -11.36
CA ILE A 159 11.88 -7.12 -11.10
C ILE A 159 12.48 -8.44 -11.57
N LEU A 160 11.88 -9.57 -11.17
CA LEU A 160 12.34 -10.91 -11.53
C LEU A 160 12.46 -11.07 -13.06
N GLN A 161 11.49 -10.57 -13.82
CA GLN A 161 11.53 -10.61 -15.28
C GLN A 161 12.66 -9.80 -15.91
N LYS A 162 13.08 -8.70 -15.26
CA LYS A 162 14.12 -7.81 -15.78
C LYS A 162 15.53 -8.24 -15.41
N SER A 163 15.72 -8.85 -14.25
CA SER A 163 17.04 -9.12 -13.68
C SER A 163 17.28 -10.55 -13.24
N ASP A 164 16.30 -11.45 -13.36
CA ASP A 164 16.35 -12.83 -12.83
C ASP A 164 16.81 -12.89 -11.35
N SER A 165 16.35 -11.91 -10.56
CA SER A 165 16.77 -11.73 -9.18
C SER A 165 16.19 -12.80 -8.24
N GLU A 166 17.06 -13.59 -7.62
CA GLU A 166 16.64 -14.58 -6.61
C GLU A 166 15.98 -13.91 -5.39
N ASP A 167 16.40 -12.69 -5.01
CA ASP A 167 15.76 -11.93 -3.94
C ASP A 167 14.30 -11.58 -4.29
N ALA A 168 14.03 -11.20 -5.54
CA ALA A 168 12.67 -10.94 -6.00
C ALA A 168 11.81 -12.22 -5.98
N LYS A 169 12.39 -13.36 -6.35
CA LYS A 169 11.72 -14.67 -6.29
C LYS A 169 11.40 -15.09 -4.86
N ASN A 170 12.33 -14.88 -3.92
CA ASN A 170 12.11 -15.11 -2.49
C ASN A 170 11.03 -14.19 -1.93
N ALA A 171 11.04 -12.91 -2.31
CA ALA A 171 10.02 -11.96 -1.88
C ALA A 171 8.61 -12.36 -2.35
N ILE A 172 8.45 -12.81 -3.60
CA ILE A 172 7.17 -13.33 -4.12
C ILE A 172 6.73 -14.55 -3.31
N HIS A 173 7.64 -15.49 -3.06
CA HIS A 173 7.36 -16.69 -2.27
C HIS A 173 6.85 -16.32 -0.87
N ASP A 174 7.54 -15.43 -0.17
CA ASP A 174 7.20 -15.03 1.20
C ASP A 174 5.85 -14.32 1.26
N ILE A 175 5.58 -13.43 0.29
CA ILE A 175 4.27 -12.76 0.18
C ILE A 175 3.15 -13.78 -0.05
N LYS A 176 3.34 -14.75 -0.96
CA LYS A 176 2.35 -15.82 -1.21
C LYS A 176 2.13 -16.65 0.04
N GLN A 177 3.19 -16.95 0.78
CA GLN A 177 3.08 -17.69 2.04
C GLN A 177 2.32 -16.88 3.10
N SER A 178 2.57 -15.58 3.23
CA SER A 178 1.81 -14.71 4.12
C SER A 178 0.32 -14.66 3.77
N LEU A 179 -0.02 -14.56 2.49
CA LEU A 179 -1.41 -14.66 2.02
C LEU A 179 -2.04 -16.02 2.37
N ARG A 180 -1.27 -17.12 2.23
CA ARG A 180 -1.70 -18.47 2.63
C ARG A 180 -1.99 -18.56 4.12
N VAL A 181 -1.14 -18.03 4.99
CA VAL A 181 -1.39 -18.02 6.44
C VAL A 181 -2.64 -17.19 6.77
N ASN A 182 -2.80 -16.02 6.15
CA ASN A 182 -3.96 -15.15 6.37
C ASN A 182 -5.27 -15.71 5.78
N SER A 183 -5.19 -16.62 4.81
CA SER A 183 -6.37 -17.24 4.18
C SER A 183 -7.25 -18.04 5.14
N HIS A 184 -6.69 -18.49 6.27
CA HIS A 184 -7.44 -19.18 7.32
C HIS A 184 -8.56 -18.29 7.90
N ARG A 185 -8.32 -16.98 7.98
CA ARG A 185 -9.27 -16.02 8.55
C ARG A 185 -9.95 -15.18 7.47
N TRP A 186 -9.19 -14.76 6.46
CA TRP A 186 -9.63 -13.78 5.48
C TRP A 186 -9.77 -14.42 4.10
N LYS A 187 -11.02 -14.57 3.64
CA LYS A 187 -11.30 -15.05 2.27
C LYS A 187 -10.61 -14.22 1.19
N ALA A 188 -10.48 -12.91 1.40
CA ALA A 188 -9.76 -12.02 0.49
C ALA A 188 -8.30 -12.47 0.26
N ALA A 189 -7.60 -12.94 1.30
CA ALA A 189 -6.23 -13.43 1.17
C ALA A 189 -6.17 -14.68 0.26
N ALA A 190 -7.13 -15.60 0.41
CA ALA A 190 -7.26 -16.77 -0.47
C ALA A 190 -7.48 -16.34 -1.93
N THR A 191 -8.35 -15.36 -2.16
CA THR A 191 -8.62 -14.83 -3.51
C THR A 191 -7.37 -14.21 -4.13
N TYR A 192 -6.64 -13.37 -3.41
CA TYR A 192 -5.40 -12.77 -3.92
C TYR A 192 -4.31 -13.80 -4.18
N LEU A 193 -4.19 -14.84 -3.35
CA LEU A 193 -3.27 -15.96 -3.58
C LEU A 193 -3.61 -16.69 -4.90
N GLN A 194 -4.90 -16.98 -5.13
CA GLN A 194 -5.35 -17.61 -6.38
C GLN A 194 -5.05 -16.75 -7.61
N LEU A 195 -5.17 -15.43 -7.49
CA LEU A 195 -4.82 -14.50 -8.59
C LEU A 195 -3.31 -14.53 -8.90
N LEU A 196 -2.45 -14.67 -7.89
CA LEU A 196 -1.01 -14.83 -8.09
C LEU A 196 -0.68 -16.18 -8.72
N ASP A 197 -1.26 -17.28 -8.21
CA ASP A 197 -1.06 -18.62 -8.77
C ASP A 197 -1.53 -18.69 -10.24
N ALA A 198 -2.65 -18.06 -10.58
CA ALA A 198 -3.15 -18.00 -11.95
C ALA A 198 -2.21 -17.21 -12.88
N ARG A 199 -1.56 -16.15 -12.38
CA ARG A 199 -0.55 -15.39 -13.15
C ARG A 199 0.69 -16.24 -13.45
N ASP A 200 1.15 -17.03 -12.48
CA ASP A 200 2.29 -17.93 -12.67
C ASP A 200 2.02 -18.94 -13.80
N VAL A 201 0.81 -19.50 -13.86
CA VAL A 201 0.40 -20.49 -14.88
C VAL A 201 0.21 -19.85 -16.26
N THR A 202 -0.39 -18.67 -16.32
CA THR A 202 -0.73 -18.01 -17.60
C THR A 202 0.45 -17.29 -18.24
N GLY A 203 1.56 -17.10 -17.53
CA GLY A 203 2.69 -16.29 -18.00
C GLY A 203 2.31 -14.82 -18.22
N LEU A 204 1.17 -14.37 -17.68
CA LEU A 204 0.72 -12.98 -17.76
C LEU A 204 1.57 -12.11 -16.83
N ALA A 205 2.74 -11.73 -17.35
CA ALA A 205 3.49 -10.57 -16.95
C ALA A 205 2.63 -9.31 -17.16
N ALA A 206 2.60 -8.42 -16.16
CA ALA A 206 1.97 -7.10 -16.29
C ALA A 206 2.76 -6.21 -17.26
#